data_AF-A0AAP9MXY7-F1
#
_entry.id   AF-A0AAP9MXY7-F1
#
_cell.length_a   1.000
_cell.length_b   1.000
_cell.length_c   1.000
_cell.angle_alpha   90.00
_cell.angle_beta   90.00
_cell.angle_gamma   90.00
#
_symmetry.space_group_name_H-M   'P 1'
#
loop_
_entity.id
_entity.type
_entity.pdbx_description
1 polymer ?
#
loop_
_entity_poly.entity_id
_entity_poly.type
_entity_poly.pdbx_seq_one_letter_code
_entity_poly.pdbx_strand_id
1 'polypeptide(L)'
;MPQPPYEIHRDILLDGKYGTAYLLQDFVLHQYDSDLYPFDASRHLGGFDTRHLQIYKDLKRFYWKNGPSTAQLEITRTLIARRTAEAQENFDELTVLRAMRPEDYPAESGERPVDGYRSAVKACEMHHRRYAEIGFEISRASPELKI
;
A
#
# COMPACT_ATOMS: atom_id res chain seq x y z
N MET A 1 17.39 -17.89 -19.75
CA MET A 1 15.98 -17.49 -19.57
C MET A 1 15.91 -15.98 -19.56
N PRO A 2 14.90 -15.34 -20.17
CA PRO A 2 14.74 -13.89 -20.04
C PRO A 2 14.50 -13.53 -18.57
N GLN A 3 15.11 -12.43 -18.12
CA GLN A 3 14.98 -11.95 -16.75
C GLN A 3 13.49 -11.67 -16.40
N PRO A 4 13.00 -12.08 -15.23
CA PRO A 4 11.62 -11.76 -14.82
C PRO A 4 11.39 -10.25 -14.78
N PRO A 5 10.26 -9.73 -15.30
CA PRO A 5 9.97 -8.30 -15.28
C PRO A 5 9.87 -7.72 -13.87
N TYR A 6 9.59 -8.57 -12.86
CA TYR A 6 9.65 -8.22 -11.45
C TYR A 6 11.03 -7.75 -11.00
N GLU A 7 12.11 -8.33 -11.53
CA GLU A 7 13.48 -7.89 -11.21
C GLU A 7 13.84 -6.61 -11.95
N ILE A 8 13.43 -6.51 -13.22
CA ILE A 8 13.70 -5.35 -14.09
C ILE A 8 13.07 -4.08 -13.52
N HIS A 9 11.86 -4.19 -12.97
CA HIS A 9 11.07 -3.05 -12.45
C HIS A 9 11.01 -3.00 -10.93
N ARG A 10 11.96 -3.65 -10.24
CA ARG A 10 11.99 -3.77 -8.78
C ARG A 10 11.95 -2.40 -8.08
N ASP A 11 12.62 -1.41 -8.65
CA ASP A 11 12.66 -0.02 -8.16
C ASP A 11 11.27 0.61 -8.11
N ILE A 12 10.48 0.47 -9.17
CA ILE A 12 9.11 1.01 -9.22
C ILE A 12 8.20 0.20 -8.30
N LEU A 13 8.34 -1.13 -8.32
CA LEU A 13 7.49 -2.03 -7.56
C LEU A 13 7.74 -1.95 -6.05
N LEU A 14 8.94 -1.59 -5.60
CA LEU A 14 9.22 -1.38 -4.18
C LEU A 14 9.19 0.09 -3.83
N ASP A 15 9.99 0.93 -4.48
CA ASP A 15 10.29 2.29 -4.00
C ASP A 15 9.37 3.37 -4.59
N GLY A 16 8.56 3.02 -5.60
CA GLY A 16 7.59 3.93 -6.20
C GLY A 16 6.51 4.37 -5.22
N LYS A 17 6.61 5.62 -4.74
CA LYS A 17 5.65 6.25 -3.81
C LYS A 17 4.73 7.25 -4.52
N TYR A 18 4.05 6.80 -5.57
CA TYR A 18 3.13 7.63 -6.36
C TYR A 18 2.00 6.79 -6.98
N GLY A 19 0.92 7.43 -7.43
CA GLY A 19 -0.35 6.77 -7.78
C GLY A 19 -0.22 5.56 -8.70
N THR A 20 0.44 5.69 -9.84
CA THR A 20 0.58 4.59 -10.82
C THR A 20 1.53 3.49 -10.34
N ALA A 21 2.55 3.79 -9.54
CA ALA A 21 3.36 2.77 -8.88
C ALA A 21 2.55 1.97 -7.86
N TYR A 22 1.70 2.63 -7.06
CA TYR A 22 0.81 1.92 -6.14
C TYR A 22 -0.15 0.97 -6.86
N LEU A 23 -0.66 1.36 -8.03
CA LEU A 23 -1.50 0.48 -8.84
C LEU A 23 -0.74 -0.75 -9.38
N LEU A 24 0.54 -0.60 -9.74
CA LEU A 24 1.38 -1.75 -10.09
C LEU A 24 1.63 -2.65 -8.87
N GLN A 25 1.85 -2.07 -7.69
CA GLN A 25 1.99 -2.81 -6.44
C GLN A 25 0.72 -3.58 -6.09
N ASP A 26 -0.45 -2.94 -6.22
CA ASP A 26 -1.76 -3.58 -6.01
C ASP A 26 -1.96 -4.75 -6.97
N PHE A 27 -1.54 -4.62 -8.23
CA PHE A 27 -1.56 -5.72 -9.17
C PHE A 27 -0.64 -6.88 -8.77
N VAL A 28 0.56 -6.59 -8.24
CA VAL A 28 1.47 -7.64 -7.74
C VAL A 28 0.88 -8.38 -6.53
N LEU A 29 0.21 -7.66 -5.63
CA LEU A 29 -0.52 -8.24 -4.50
C LEU A 29 -1.70 -9.11 -4.97
N HIS A 30 -2.47 -8.62 -5.94
CA HIS A 30 -3.57 -9.37 -6.55
C HIS A 30 -3.12 -10.68 -7.21
N GLN A 31 -1.95 -10.67 -7.86
CA GLN A 31 -1.36 -11.89 -8.42
C GLN A 31 -1.00 -12.92 -7.34
N TYR A 32 -0.67 -12.47 -6.12
CA TYR A 32 -0.33 -13.35 -5.00
C TYR A 32 -1.57 -13.94 -4.34
N ASP A 33 -2.56 -13.09 -4.02
CA ASP A 33 -3.83 -13.50 -3.44
C ASP A 33 -4.93 -12.58 -3.97
N SER A 34 -5.71 -13.09 -4.93
CA SER A 34 -6.74 -12.30 -5.61
C SER A 34 -7.98 -12.06 -4.75
N ASP A 35 -8.21 -12.92 -3.76
CA ASP A 35 -9.37 -12.84 -2.86
C ASP A 35 -9.12 -11.79 -1.77
N LEU A 36 -7.90 -11.77 -1.23
CA LEU A 36 -7.49 -10.78 -0.24
C LEU A 36 -7.19 -9.41 -0.87
N TYR A 37 -6.60 -9.38 -2.07
CA TYR A 37 -6.21 -8.15 -2.76
C TYR A 37 -6.94 -8.01 -4.10
N PRO A 38 -8.20 -7.56 -4.11
CA PRO A 38 -8.94 -7.37 -5.35
C PRO A 38 -8.32 -6.25 -6.20
N PHE A 39 -8.23 -6.47 -7.51
CA PHE A 39 -7.72 -5.47 -8.46
C PHE A 39 -8.61 -5.37 -9.70
N ASP A 40 -9.23 -4.19 -9.90
CA ASP A 40 -10.06 -3.93 -11.07
C ASP A 40 -9.27 -3.18 -12.15
N ALA A 41 -8.71 -3.94 -13.09
CA ALA A 41 -7.96 -3.37 -14.21
C ALA A 41 -8.78 -2.35 -15.02
N SER A 42 -10.10 -2.49 -15.13
CA SER A 42 -10.94 -1.56 -15.90
C SER A 42 -11.01 -0.17 -15.27
N ARG A 43 -10.97 -0.10 -13.94
CA ARG A 43 -10.95 1.17 -13.18
C ARG A 43 -9.56 1.78 -13.08
N HIS A 44 -8.51 0.96 -13.11
CA HIS A 44 -7.15 1.39 -12.79
C HIS A 44 -6.28 1.72 -14.00
N LEU A 45 -6.55 1.13 -15.18
CA LEU A 45 -5.70 1.32 -16.37
C LEU A 45 -5.81 2.71 -17.00
N GLY A 46 -6.87 3.47 -16.74
CA GLY A 46 -7.05 4.83 -17.27
C GLY A 46 -6.01 5.85 -16.77
N GLY A 47 -5.34 5.56 -15.64
CA GLY A 47 -4.32 6.43 -15.06
C GLY A 47 -2.88 6.12 -15.51
N PHE A 48 -2.67 5.08 -16.32
CA PHE A 48 -1.32 4.64 -16.69
C PHE A 48 -0.78 5.45 -17.86
N ASP A 49 0.42 6.02 -17.68
CA ASP A 49 1.22 6.45 -18.81
C ASP A 49 1.73 5.23 -19.61
N THR A 50 2.35 5.50 -20.76
CA THR A 50 2.89 4.46 -21.65
C THR A 50 3.87 3.52 -20.94
N ARG A 51 4.69 4.05 -20.00
CA ARG A 51 5.69 3.26 -19.27
C ARG A 51 5.02 2.29 -18.30
N HIS A 52 4.11 2.77 -17.46
CA HIS A 52 3.42 1.94 -16.46
C HIS A 52 2.51 0.90 -17.11
N LEU A 53 1.87 1.25 -18.24
CA LEU A 53 1.09 0.31 -19.04
C LEU A 53 1.94 -0.81 -19.63
N GLN A 54 3.16 -0.48 -20.07
CA GLN A 54 4.09 -1.49 -20.56
C GLN A 54 4.53 -2.44 -19.43
N ILE A 55 4.92 -1.88 -18.28
CA ILE A 55 5.29 -2.68 -17.09
C ILE A 55 4.16 -3.65 -16.71
N TYR A 56 2.92 -3.17 -16.58
CA TYR A 56 1.78 -4.02 -16.27
C TYR A 56 1.57 -5.15 -17.29
N LYS A 57 1.68 -4.84 -18.59
CA LYS A 57 1.56 -5.86 -19.64
C LYS A 57 2.65 -6.92 -19.53
N ASP A 58 3.87 -6.52 -19.20
CA ASP A 58 5.01 -7.43 -19.05
C ASP A 58 4.85 -8.31 -17.81
N LEU A 59 4.49 -7.74 -16.66
CA LEU A 59 4.17 -8.48 -15.44
C LEU A 59 3.04 -9.49 -15.67
N LYS A 60 1.92 -9.04 -16.27
CA LYS A 60 0.77 -9.88 -16.58
C LYS A 60 1.13 -11.03 -17.51
N ARG A 61 1.82 -10.75 -18.62
CA ARG A 61 2.22 -11.76 -19.61
C ARG A 61 3.17 -12.78 -18.99
N PHE A 62 4.14 -12.33 -18.21
CA PHE A 62 5.08 -13.22 -17.55
C PHE A 62 4.36 -14.14 -16.56
N TYR A 63 3.53 -13.59 -15.68
CA TYR A 63 2.80 -14.36 -14.67
C TYR A 63 1.86 -15.39 -15.29
N TRP A 64 1.11 -15.01 -16.34
CA TRP A 64 0.25 -15.95 -17.05
C TRP A 64 1.01 -17.13 -17.64
N LYS A 65 2.21 -16.87 -18.18
CA LYS A 65 3.00 -17.89 -18.86
C LYS A 65 3.77 -18.78 -17.89
N ASN A 66 4.29 -18.23 -16.80
CA ASN A 66 5.28 -18.90 -15.94
C ASN A 66 4.79 -19.12 -14.50
N GLY A 67 3.67 -18.52 -14.11
CA GLY A 67 3.22 -18.47 -12.73
C GLY A 67 4.09 -17.53 -11.86
N PRO A 68 4.04 -17.71 -10.54
CA PRO A 68 4.81 -16.89 -9.60
C PRO A 68 6.32 -17.11 -9.76
N SER A 69 7.09 -16.05 -9.50
CA SER A 69 8.56 -16.11 -9.50
C SER A 69 9.11 -15.76 -8.12
N THR A 70 10.33 -16.19 -7.81
CA THR A 70 11.01 -15.82 -6.54
C THR A 70 11.04 -14.30 -6.35
N ALA A 71 11.37 -13.54 -7.40
CA ALA A 71 11.40 -12.08 -7.35
C ALA A 71 10.02 -11.47 -7.05
N GLN A 72 8.95 -11.97 -7.66
CA GLN A 72 7.58 -11.54 -7.33
C GLN A 72 7.28 -11.82 -5.85
N LEU A 73 7.55 -13.02 -5.34
CA LEU A 73 7.25 -13.39 -3.96
C LEU A 73 8.04 -12.54 -2.94
N GLU A 74 9.28 -12.18 -3.24
CA GLU A 74 10.06 -11.22 -2.43
C GLU A 74 9.43 -9.83 -2.42
N ILE A 75 9.03 -9.32 -3.58
CA ILE A 75 8.36 -8.02 -3.70
C ILE A 75 7.06 -8.03 -2.92
N THR A 76 6.20 -9.03 -3.12
CA THR A 76 4.94 -9.18 -2.40
C THR A 76 5.14 -9.16 -0.89
N ARG A 77 6.07 -9.97 -0.37
CA ARG A 77 6.36 -10.01 1.08
C ARG A 77 6.80 -8.64 1.62
N THR A 78 7.64 -7.95 0.86
CA THR A 78 8.11 -6.60 1.22
C THR A 78 6.95 -5.59 1.23
N LEU A 79 6.07 -5.65 0.22
CA LEU A 79 4.89 -4.78 0.14
C LEU A 79 3.91 -5.03 1.28
N ILE A 80 3.65 -6.30 1.61
CA ILE A 80 2.77 -6.67 2.73
C ILE A 80 3.37 -6.14 4.04
N ALA A 81 4.63 -6.45 4.33
CA ALA A 81 5.29 -6.02 5.56
C ALA A 81 5.26 -4.49 5.70
N ARG A 82 5.53 -3.76 4.61
CA ARG A 82 5.46 -2.30 4.61
C ARG A 82 4.05 -1.79 4.89
N ARG A 83 3.05 -2.26 4.15
CA ARG A 83 1.67 -1.77 4.29
C ARG A 83 1.08 -2.13 5.65
N THR A 84 1.46 -3.26 6.24
CA THR A 84 1.13 -3.60 7.62
C THR A 84 1.80 -2.64 8.61
N ALA A 85 3.08 -2.31 8.42
CA ALA A 85 3.76 -1.33 9.28
C ALA A 85 3.11 0.07 9.18
N GLU A 86 2.82 0.55 7.96
CA GLU A 86 2.13 1.83 7.76
C GLU A 86 0.72 1.83 8.38
N ALA A 87 -0.02 0.72 8.29
CA ALA A 87 -1.33 0.58 8.93
C ALA A 87 -1.23 0.66 10.46
N GLN A 88 -0.20 0.05 11.04
CA GLN A 88 0.08 0.09 12.47
C GLN A 88 0.47 1.50 12.92
N GLU A 89 1.39 2.16 12.22
CA GLU A 89 1.81 3.54 12.51
C GLU A 89 0.61 4.50 12.48
N ASN A 90 -0.24 4.40 11.45
CA ASN A 90 -1.45 5.21 11.35
C ASN A 90 -2.46 4.92 12.48
N PHE A 91 -2.55 3.68 12.96
CA PHE A 91 -3.41 3.33 14.09
C PHE A 91 -2.88 3.90 15.42
N ASP A 92 -1.56 3.84 15.63
CA ASP A 92 -0.91 4.39 16.81
C ASP A 92 -1.06 5.91 16.84
N GLU A 93 -0.87 6.58 15.69
CA GLU A 93 -1.11 8.02 15.54
C GLU A 93 -2.58 8.37 15.84
N LEU A 94 -3.54 7.65 15.27
CA LEU A 94 -4.96 7.88 15.54
C LEU A 94 -5.30 7.70 17.03
N THR A 95 -4.65 6.74 17.70
CA THR A 95 -4.82 6.52 19.15
C THR A 95 -4.28 7.71 19.95
N VAL A 96 -3.09 8.22 19.61
CA VAL A 96 -2.50 9.41 20.24
C VAL A 96 -3.39 10.63 20.03
N LEU A 97 -3.84 10.88 18.79
CA LEU A 97 -4.72 12.00 18.47
C LEU A 97 -6.02 11.92 19.29
N ARG A 98 -6.65 10.76 19.39
CA ARG A 98 -7.90 10.60 20.15
C ARG A 98 -7.74 10.79 21.66
N ALA A 99 -6.53 10.60 22.20
CA ALA A 99 -6.23 10.87 23.60
C ALA A 99 -5.88 12.35 23.87
N MET A 100 -5.55 13.12 22.82
CA MET A 100 -5.17 14.52 22.89
C MET A 100 -6.41 15.43 22.92
N ARG A 101 -6.33 16.55 23.64
CA ARG A 101 -7.34 17.61 23.50
C ARG A 101 -7.08 18.40 22.22
N PRO A 102 -8.11 18.77 21.43
CA PRO A 102 -7.90 19.51 20.18
C PRO A 102 -7.12 20.82 20.35
N GLU A 103 -7.20 21.44 21.52
CA GLU A 103 -6.48 22.68 21.83
C GLU A 103 -4.97 22.49 22.02
N ASP A 104 -4.53 21.28 22.36
CA ASP A 104 -3.13 20.93 22.62
C ASP A 104 -2.37 20.50 21.35
N TYR A 105 -3.05 20.48 20.19
CA TYR A 105 -2.44 20.05 18.93
C TYR A 105 -1.37 21.05 18.46
N PRO A 106 -0.20 20.57 18.00
CA PRO A 106 0.85 21.46 17.50
C PRO A 106 0.37 22.18 16.24
N ALA A 107 0.26 23.51 16.31
CA ALA A 107 -0.08 24.36 15.18
C ALA A 107 1.04 25.35 14.89
N GLU A 108 1.21 25.66 13.60
CA GLU A 108 2.10 26.73 13.16
C GLU A 108 1.53 28.10 13.54
N SER A 109 2.41 29.10 13.58
CA SER A 109 2.03 30.47 13.94
C SER A 109 0.97 31.01 12.97
N GLY A 110 -0.25 31.24 13.48
CA GLY A 110 -1.38 31.75 12.72
C GLY A 110 -2.46 30.71 12.40
N GLU A 111 -2.19 29.42 12.63
CA GLU A 111 -3.20 28.38 12.57
C GLU A 111 -3.88 28.15 13.92
N ARG A 112 -5.14 27.70 13.88
CA ARG A 112 -5.83 27.27 15.09
C ARG A 112 -5.51 25.79 15.33
N PRO A 113 -4.97 25.41 16.50
CA PRO A 113 -4.73 24.01 16.88
C PRO A 113 -5.87 23.05 16.56
N VAL A 114 -7.09 23.49 16.84
CA VAL A 114 -8.31 22.71 16.61
C VAL A 114 -8.53 22.34 15.13
N ASP A 115 -8.15 23.23 14.19
CA ASP A 115 -8.35 23.00 12.75
C ASP A 115 -7.30 22.01 12.22
N GLY A 116 -6.05 22.13 12.69
CA GLY A 116 -4.97 21.16 12.44
C GLY A 116 -5.33 19.78 12.98
N TYR A 117 -5.78 19.71 14.23
CA TYR A 117 -6.25 18.48 14.88
C TYR A 117 -7.34 17.78 14.07
N ARG A 118 -8.39 18.51 13.68
CA ARG A 118 -9.50 17.94 12.89
C ARG A 118 -9.03 17.37 11.56
N SER A 119 -8.09 18.06 10.92
CA SER A 119 -7.53 17.62 9.64
C SER A 119 -6.69 16.35 9.80
N ALA A 120 -5.85 16.28 10.85
CA ALA A 120 -5.04 15.11 11.18
C ALA A 120 -5.91 13.89 11.50
N VAL A 121 -6.89 14.03 12.40
CA VAL A 121 -7.82 12.94 12.72
C VAL A 121 -8.54 12.43 11.47
N LYS A 122 -9.07 13.34 10.64
CA LYS A 122 -9.76 12.96 9.41
C LYS A 122 -8.84 12.21 8.43
N ALA A 123 -7.58 12.63 8.31
CA ALA A 123 -6.59 11.95 7.47
C ALA A 123 -6.32 10.53 8.01
N CYS A 124 -5.99 10.40 9.30
CA CYS A 124 -5.71 9.09 9.91
C CYS A 124 -6.92 8.14 9.86
N GLU A 125 -8.15 8.65 10.03
CA GLU A 125 -9.38 7.85 9.90
C GLU A 125 -9.65 7.39 8.47
N MET A 126 -9.31 8.23 7.47
CA MET A 126 -9.41 7.85 6.06
C MET A 126 -8.40 6.75 5.73
N HIS A 127 -7.15 6.87 6.16
CA HIS A 127 -6.11 5.86 5.97
C HIS A 127 -6.43 4.56 6.73
N HIS A 128 -6.89 4.66 7.98
CA HIS A 128 -7.26 3.49 8.80
C HIS A 128 -8.35 2.66 8.13
N ARG A 129 -9.41 3.32 7.62
CA ARG A 129 -10.48 2.64 6.88
C ARG A 129 -9.95 1.94 5.63
N ARG A 130 -9.08 2.62 4.88
CA ARG A 130 -8.47 2.04 3.67
C ARG A 130 -7.64 0.80 3.98
N TYR A 131 -6.82 0.82 5.04
CA TYR A 131 -6.04 -0.34 5.44
C TYR A 131 -6.93 -1.49 5.91
N ALA A 132 -7.98 -1.20 6.68
CA ALA A 132 -8.96 -2.19 7.13
C ALA A 132 -9.74 -2.83 5.97
N GLU A 133 -10.15 -2.04 4.97
CA GLU A 133 -10.85 -2.52 3.77
C GLU A 133 -10.00 -3.47 2.92
N ILE A 134 -8.68 -3.30 2.92
CA ILE A 134 -7.73 -4.11 2.13
C ILE A 134 -7.20 -5.30 2.97
N GLY A 135 -7.65 -5.47 4.22
CA GLY A 135 -7.25 -6.58 5.07
C GLY A 135 -5.84 -6.48 5.66
N PHE A 136 -5.25 -5.28 5.68
CA PHE A 136 -4.05 -5.04 6.48
C PHE A 136 -4.47 -4.95 7.95
N GLU A 137 -4.48 -6.09 8.62
CA GLU A 137 -4.85 -6.19 10.02
C GLU A 137 -3.87 -5.42 10.91
N ILE A 138 -4.44 -4.58 11.77
CA ILE A 138 -3.73 -3.97 12.89
C ILE A 138 -3.57 -5.07 13.93
N SER A 139 -2.40 -5.72 13.90
CA SER A 139 -2.12 -6.77 14.86
C SER A 139 -2.03 -6.13 16.24
N ARG A 140 -3.03 -6.39 17.10
CA ARG A 140 -2.80 -6.40 18.55
C ARG A 140 -2.25 -7.78 18.96
N ALA A 141 -1.29 -8.33 18.22
CA ALA A 141 -0.43 -9.45 18.63
C ALA A 141 0.46 -9.89 17.46
N SER A 142 1.75 -10.05 17.77
CA SER A 142 2.87 -10.65 17.03
C SER A 142 2.57 -11.57 15.83
N PRO A 143 3.47 -11.59 14.83
CA PRO A 143 3.35 -12.47 13.67
C PRO A 143 3.71 -13.91 14.06
N GLU A 144 2.71 -14.78 14.21
CA GLU A 144 2.95 -16.22 14.07
C GLU A 144 2.71 -16.62 12.62
N LEU A 145 3.81 -16.59 11.86
CA LEU A 145 3.96 -17.34 10.62
C LEU A 145 3.76 -18.83 10.94
N LYS A 146 2.59 -19.38 10.57
CA LYS A 146 2.42 -20.83 10.50
C LYS A 146 3.09 -21.34 9.22
N ILE A 147 4.12 -22.14 9.44
CA ILE A 147 4.81 -22.99 8.46
C ILE A 147 3.89 -24.14 8.07
#